data_AF-A0A411DJD9-F1
#
_entry.id   AF-A0A411DJD9-F1
#
_cell.length_a   1.000
_cell.length_b   1.000
_cell.length_c   1.000
_cell.angle_alpha   90.00
_cell.angle_beta   90.00
_cell.angle_gamma   90.00
#
_symmetry.space_group_name_H-M   'P 1'
#
loop_
_entity.id
_entity.type
_entity.pdbx_description
1 polymer ?
#
loop_
_entity_poly.entity_id
_entity_poly.type
_entity_poly.pdbx_seq_one_letter_code
_entity_poly.pdbx_strand_id
1 'polypeptide(L)'
;MMKVQMQTINQKIAVEYLKFFYPPLRNEITQLSVQDNFAGIMQATVNYLKHLLQESKINIIAHHIKLMDWIYRNGNSYVRTMIENLFVRSFESFKKHAKIQHWKLLYQYMPVSFQIIYNEQQKQDQMYFGK
;
A
#
# COMPACT_ATOMS: atom_id res chain seq x y z
N MET A 1 19.40 -21.07 19.91
CA MET A 1 18.83 -19.75 19.55
C MET A 1 17.32 -19.87 19.54
N MET A 2 16.62 -19.20 20.46
CA MET A 2 15.15 -19.12 20.39
C MET A 2 14.77 -18.33 19.14
N LYS A 3 14.03 -18.95 18.21
CA LYS A 3 13.32 -18.19 17.18
C LYS A 3 12.31 -17.33 17.92
N VAL A 4 12.59 -16.03 18.06
CA VAL A 4 11.59 -15.07 18.48
C VAL A 4 10.44 -15.24 17.48
N GLN A 5 9.31 -15.79 17.92
CA GLN A 5 8.09 -15.76 17.13
C GLN A 5 7.74 -14.27 17.00
N MET A 6 8.10 -13.67 15.86
CA MET A 6 7.64 -12.33 15.54
C MET A 6 6.12 -12.38 15.58
N GLN A 7 5.54 -11.65 16.54
CA GLN A 7 4.11 -11.46 16.60
C GLN A 7 3.68 -10.90 15.25
N THR A 8 2.76 -11.60 14.59
CA THR A 8 2.20 -11.18 13.31
C THR A 8 1.58 -9.79 13.47
N ILE A 9 1.95 -8.85 12.59
CA ILE A 9 1.46 -7.47 12.61
C ILE A 9 -0.06 -7.49 12.42
N ASN A 10 -0.79 -7.19 13.50
CA ASN A 10 -2.23 -6.94 13.44
C ASN A 10 -2.50 -5.45 13.14
N GLN A 11 -3.77 -5.06 13.06
CA GLN A 11 -4.15 -3.68 12.72
C GLN A 11 -3.54 -2.65 13.67
N LYS A 12 -3.58 -2.91 14.99
CA LYS A 12 -3.06 -1.98 16.00
C LYS A 12 -1.57 -1.73 15.81
N ILE A 13 -0.79 -2.79 15.60
CA ILE A 13 0.66 -2.68 15.34
C ILE A 13 0.91 -2.00 13.99
N ALA A 14 0.14 -2.36 12.95
CA ALA A 14 0.26 -1.74 11.63
C ALA A 14 0.03 -0.23 11.69
N VAL A 15 -0.97 0.24 12.44
CA VAL A 15 -1.25 1.67 12.63
C VAL A 15 -0.05 2.42 13.19
N GLU A 16 0.64 1.87 14.19
CA GLU A 16 1.83 2.52 14.75
C GLU A 16 2.98 2.62 13.75
N TYR A 17 3.20 1.56 12.96
CA TYR A 17 4.14 1.63 11.84
C TYR A 17 3.74 2.68 10.80
N LEU A 18 2.45 2.77 10.45
CA LEU A 18 1.98 3.76 9.47
C LEU A 18 2.14 5.20 9.99
N LYS A 19 1.90 5.48 11.27
CA LYS A 19 2.17 6.80 11.87
C LYS A 19 3.66 7.18 11.82
N PHE A 20 4.55 6.19 11.90
CA PHE A 20 5.99 6.40 11.78
C PHE A 20 6.43 6.57 10.33
N PHE A 21 5.96 5.71 9.43
CA PHE A 21 6.30 5.71 8.01
C PHE A 21 5.70 6.89 7.25
N TYR A 22 4.56 7.44 7.70
CA TYR A 22 3.87 8.56 7.07
C TYR A 22 3.71 9.73 8.04
N PRO A 23 4.80 10.45 8.41
CA PRO A 23 4.70 11.59 9.31
C PRO A 23 3.65 12.65 8.89
N PRO A 24 3.49 12.99 7.59
CA PRO A 24 2.45 13.94 7.16
C PRO A 24 1.01 13.48 7.46
N LEU A 25 0.78 12.17 7.56
CA LEU A 25 -0.53 11.58 7.82
C LEU A 25 -0.77 11.26 9.30
N ARG A 26 0.19 11.50 10.19
CA ARG A 26 0.12 11.03 11.59
C ARG A 26 -1.18 11.44 12.29
N ASN A 27 -1.63 12.67 12.09
CA ASN A 27 -2.85 13.17 12.73
C ASN A 27 -4.10 12.47 12.19
N GLU A 28 -4.22 12.36 10.86
CA GLU A 28 -5.34 11.68 10.19
C GLU A 28 -5.38 10.18 10.57
N ILE A 29 -4.23 9.51 10.54
CA ILE A 29 -4.11 8.10 10.96
C ILE A 29 -4.51 7.93 12.41
N THR A 30 -4.13 8.86 13.30
CA THR A 30 -4.50 8.81 14.72
C THR A 30 -6.02 8.95 14.89
N GLN A 31 -6.64 9.90 14.19
CA GLN A 31 -8.09 10.11 14.26
C GLN A 31 -8.87 8.91 13.74
N LEU A 32 -8.48 8.35 12.59
CA LEU A 32 -9.12 7.18 12.00
C LEU A 32 -8.92 5.92 12.87
N SER A 33 -7.77 5.81 13.54
CA SER A 33 -7.49 4.69 14.44
C SER A 33 -8.39 4.69 15.67
N VAL A 34 -8.79 5.86 16.20
CA VAL A 34 -9.74 5.95 17.33
C VAL A 34 -11.11 5.42 16.93
N GLN A 35 -11.44 5.43 15.64
CA GLN A 35 -12.70 4.93 15.07
C GLN A 35 -12.58 3.48 14.57
N ASP A 36 -11.48 2.77 14.88
CA ASP A 36 -11.17 1.45 14.35
C ASP A 36 -11.22 1.36 12.80
N ASN A 37 -11.01 2.49 12.12
CA ASN A 37 -11.19 2.61 10.67
C ASN A 37 -9.89 2.35 9.90
N PHE A 38 -9.43 1.10 9.92
CA PHE A 38 -8.20 0.72 9.23
C PHE A 38 -8.29 0.88 7.69
N ALA A 39 -9.48 0.65 7.12
CA ALA A 39 -9.72 0.88 5.70
C ALA A 39 -9.54 2.36 5.31
N GLY A 40 -10.05 3.28 6.14
CA GLY A 40 -9.84 4.71 6.00
C GLY A 40 -8.37 5.09 6.06
N ILE A 41 -7.59 4.47 6.95
CA ILE A 41 -6.13 4.67 7.05
C ILE A 41 -5.42 4.24 5.76
N MET A 42 -5.80 3.10 5.18
CA MET A 42 -5.28 2.65 3.89
C MET A 42 -5.65 3.65 2.78
N GLN A 43 -6.89 4.15 2.76
CA GLN A 43 -7.33 5.13 1.77
C GLN A 43 -6.59 6.47 1.89
N ALA A 44 -6.37 6.97 3.10
CA ALA A 44 -5.56 8.17 3.36
C ALA A 44 -4.13 7.99 2.83
N THR A 45 -3.54 6.82 3.09
CA THR A 45 -2.21 6.46 2.57
C THR A 45 -2.19 6.46 1.04
N VAL A 46 -3.19 5.85 0.40
CA VAL A 46 -3.31 5.85 -1.07
C VAL A 46 -3.45 7.26 -1.63
N ASN A 47 -4.27 8.11 -1.01
CA ASN A 47 -4.49 9.50 -1.44
C ASN A 47 -3.19 10.31 -1.36
N TYR A 48 -2.43 10.15 -0.27
CA TYR A 48 -1.11 10.76 -0.14
C TYR A 48 -0.15 10.35 -1.26
N LEU A 49 -0.10 9.06 -1.59
CA LEU A 49 0.75 8.59 -2.70
C LEU A 49 0.28 9.13 -4.06
N LYS A 50 -1.04 9.31 -4.27
CA LYS A 50 -1.57 9.98 -5.46
C LYS A 50 -1.14 11.44 -5.55
N HIS A 51 -1.13 12.17 -4.44
CA HIS A 51 -0.61 13.55 -4.42
C HIS A 51 0.88 13.60 -4.77
N LEU A 52 1.70 12.71 -4.18
CA LEU A 52 3.11 12.59 -4.56
C LEU A 52 3.30 12.24 -6.05
N LEU A 53 2.39 11.46 -6.62
CA LEU A 53 2.43 11.09 -8.03
C LEU A 53 2.20 12.30 -8.94
N GLN A 54 1.26 13.17 -8.58
CA GLN A 54 0.98 14.44 -9.28
C GLN A 54 2.20 15.38 -9.21
N GLU A 55 2.90 15.39 -8.08
CA GLU A 55 4.13 16.15 -7.88
C GLU A 55 5.38 15.46 -8.48
N SER A 56 5.21 14.33 -9.19
CA SER A 56 6.31 13.55 -9.77
C SER A 56 7.38 13.08 -8.77
N LYS A 57 7.02 12.92 -7.49
CA LYS A 57 7.91 12.47 -6.40
C LYS A 57 8.06 10.93 -6.38
N ILE A 58 8.46 10.35 -7.52
CA ILE A 58 8.44 8.90 -7.76
C ILE A 58 9.29 8.10 -6.77
N ASN A 59 10.48 8.61 -6.41
CA ASN A 59 11.37 7.93 -5.47
C ASN A 59 10.76 7.81 -4.06
N ILE A 60 10.00 8.81 -3.63
CA ILE A 60 9.32 8.80 -2.32
C ILE A 60 8.20 7.76 -2.34
N ILE A 61 7.42 7.70 -3.42
CA ILE A 61 6.38 6.68 -3.60
C ILE A 61 6.98 5.28 -3.57
N ALA A 62 8.06 5.05 -4.32
CA ALA A 62 8.74 3.75 -4.35
C ALA A 62 9.24 3.32 -2.95
N HIS A 63 9.74 4.27 -2.15
CA HIS A 63 10.12 4.00 -0.76
C HIS A 63 8.92 3.57 0.08
N HIS A 64 7.79 4.29 0.01
CA HIS A 64 6.57 3.94 0.75
C HIS A 64 5.97 2.59 0.32
N ILE A 65 6.04 2.24 -0.97
CA ILE A 65 5.61 0.92 -1.46
C ILE A 65 6.43 -0.19 -0.77
N LYS A 66 7.74 -0.02 -0.61
CA LYS A 66 8.61 -0.99 0.09
C LYS A 66 8.26 -1.11 1.58
N LEU A 67 7.97 0.01 2.24
CA LEU A 67 7.52 0.01 3.63
C LEU A 67 6.18 -0.71 3.79
N MET A 68 5.25 -0.51 2.86
CA MET A 68 3.96 -1.20 2.87
C MET A 68 4.11 -2.71 2.62
N ASP A 69 5.02 -3.13 1.73
CA ASP A 69 5.33 -4.55 1.53
C ASP A 69 5.91 -5.20 2.80
N TRP A 70 6.71 -4.46 3.57
CA TRP A 70 7.20 -4.97 4.86
C TRP A 70 6.04 -5.20 5.84
N ILE A 71 5.07 -4.27 5.93
CA ILE A 71 3.86 -4.48 6.75
C ILE A 71 3.07 -5.69 6.22
N TYR A 72 2.89 -5.78 4.91
CA TYR A 72 2.15 -6.87 4.26
C TYR A 72 2.75 -8.25 4.58
N ARG A 73 4.06 -8.42 4.38
CA ARG A 73 4.74 -9.72 4.61
C ARG A 73 4.67 -10.16 6.07
N ASN A 74 4.71 -9.22 7.01
CA ASN A 74 4.63 -9.50 8.44
C ASN A 74 3.20 -9.42 9.00
N GLY A 75 2.23 -9.02 8.17
CA GLY A 75 0.84 -8.79 8.54
C GLY A 75 0.02 -10.06 8.74
N ASN A 76 -1.05 -9.95 9.53
CA ASN A 76 -2.05 -11.02 9.64
C ASN A 76 -2.96 -11.02 8.40
N SER A 77 -3.85 -12.01 8.31
CA SER A 77 -4.77 -12.15 7.16
C SER A 77 -5.54 -10.86 6.88
N TYR A 78 -6.12 -10.25 7.92
CA TYR A 78 -6.87 -9.00 7.76
C TYR A 78 -6.01 -7.86 7.18
N VAL A 79 -4.83 -7.61 7.76
CA VAL A 79 -3.92 -6.55 7.30
C VAL A 79 -3.50 -6.80 5.85
N ARG A 80 -3.17 -8.05 5.50
CA ARG A 80 -2.83 -8.44 4.13
C ARG A 80 -3.96 -8.16 3.16
N THR A 81 -5.17 -8.63 3.48
CA THR A 81 -6.36 -8.40 2.66
C THR A 81 -6.65 -6.91 2.45
N MET A 82 -6.50 -6.08 3.48
CA MET A 82 -6.69 -4.63 3.35
C MET A 82 -5.64 -3.98 2.44
N ILE A 83 -4.38 -4.41 2.54
CA ILE A 83 -3.30 -3.91 1.67
C ILE A 83 -3.53 -4.34 0.22
N GLU A 84 -3.89 -5.59 -0.03
CA GLU A 84 -4.17 -6.10 -1.39
C GLU A 84 -5.34 -5.33 -2.04
N ASN A 85 -6.45 -5.18 -1.31
CA ASN A 85 -7.70 -4.67 -1.85
C ASN A 85 -7.76 -3.14 -1.97
N LEU A 86 -7.02 -2.41 -1.13
CA LEU A 86 -7.03 -0.94 -1.16
C LEU A 86 -5.73 -0.39 -1.72
N PHE A 87 -4.59 -0.82 -1.17
CA PHE A 87 -3.30 -0.26 -1.53
C PHE A 87 -2.81 -0.79 -2.88
N VAL A 88 -2.67 -2.10 -3.06
CA VAL A 88 -2.18 -2.68 -4.33
C VAL A 88 -3.18 -2.41 -5.46
N ARG A 89 -4.48 -2.55 -5.19
CA ARG A 89 -5.54 -2.23 -6.16
C ARG A 89 -5.44 -0.80 -6.69
N SER A 90 -4.99 0.15 -5.85
CA SER A 90 -4.83 1.55 -6.27
C SER A 90 -3.77 1.77 -7.35
N PHE A 91 -2.85 0.82 -7.57
CA PHE A 91 -1.82 0.93 -8.59
C PHE A 91 -2.38 1.01 -10.00
N GLU A 92 -3.56 0.43 -10.26
CA GLU A 92 -4.21 0.62 -11.56
C GLU A 92 -4.64 2.07 -11.77
N SER A 93 -5.10 2.75 -10.71
CA SER A 93 -5.31 4.19 -10.76
C SER A 93 -3.99 4.93 -10.98
N PHE A 94 -2.88 4.49 -10.40
CA PHE A 94 -1.59 5.19 -10.58
C PHE A 94 -1.12 5.08 -12.03
N LYS A 95 -1.20 3.88 -12.62
CA LYS A 95 -0.88 3.63 -14.02
C LYS A 95 -1.67 4.53 -14.98
N LYS A 96 -2.97 4.71 -14.73
CA LYS A 96 -3.85 5.56 -15.57
C LYS A 96 -3.51 7.04 -15.52
N HIS A 97 -2.99 7.54 -14.41
CA HIS A 97 -2.76 8.98 -14.20
C HIS A 97 -1.28 9.38 -14.24
N ALA A 98 -0.36 8.42 -14.20
CA ALA A 98 1.07 8.67 -14.30
C ALA A 98 1.51 8.82 -15.76
N LYS A 99 2.57 9.61 -15.99
CA LYS A 99 3.34 9.52 -17.24
C LYS A 99 3.87 8.10 -17.39
N ILE A 100 3.88 7.56 -18.62
CA ILE A 100 4.32 6.18 -18.91
C ILE A 100 5.70 5.88 -18.31
N GLN A 101 6.64 6.83 -18.40
CA GLN A 101 7.99 6.68 -17.84
C GLN A 101 7.97 6.57 -16.31
N HIS A 102 7.14 7.36 -15.63
CA HIS A 102 6.99 7.30 -14.18
C HIS A 102 6.34 5.99 -13.73
N TRP A 103 5.33 5.51 -14.46
CA TRP A 103 4.74 4.20 -14.18
C TRP A 103 5.75 3.06 -14.35
N LYS A 104 6.52 3.05 -15.46
CA LYS A 104 7.58 2.05 -15.68
C LYS A 104 8.57 2.01 -14.51
N LEU A 105 9.00 3.19 -14.05
CA LEU A 105 9.92 3.30 -12.92
C LEU A 105 9.30 2.81 -11.60
N LEU A 106 8.04 3.19 -11.31
CA LEU A 106 7.32 2.70 -10.14
C LEU A 106 7.16 1.18 -10.16
N TYR A 107 6.76 0.63 -11.29
CA TYR A 107 6.58 -0.81 -11.46
C TYR A 107 7.92 -1.55 -11.27
N GLN A 108 9.02 -1.03 -11.81
CA GLN A 108 10.35 -1.62 -11.62
C GLN A 108 10.77 -1.65 -10.15
N TYR A 109 10.46 -0.62 -9.36
CA TYR A 109 10.79 -0.57 -7.93
C TYR A 109 9.75 -1.26 -7.03
N MET A 110 8.60 -1.66 -7.58
CA MET A 110 7.56 -2.36 -6.85
C MET A 110 8.07 -3.74 -6.40
N PRO A 111 7.89 -4.12 -5.13
CA PRO A 111 8.19 -5.46 -4.64
C PRO A 111 7.48 -6.54 -5.46
N VAL A 112 8.17 -7.66 -5.69
CA VAL A 112 7.67 -8.78 -6.53
C VAL A 112 6.33 -9.31 -6.02
N SER A 113 6.15 -9.40 -4.70
CA SER A 113 4.88 -9.74 -4.04
C SER A 113 3.71 -8.90 -4.57
N PHE A 114 3.88 -7.58 -4.59
CA PHE A 114 2.85 -6.66 -5.07
C PHE A 114 2.69 -6.68 -6.59
N GLN A 115 3.76 -6.91 -7.36
CA GLN A 115 3.62 -7.10 -8.82
C GLN A 115 2.76 -8.32 -9.14
N ILE A 116 2.95 -9.44 -8.43
CA ILE A 116 2.16 -10.67 -8.61
C ILE A 116 0.68 -10.36 -8.34
N ILE A 117 0.36 -9.80 -7.17
CA ILE A 117 -1.01 -9.46 -6.79
C ILE A 117 -1.64 -8.49 -7.81
N TYR A 118 -0.93 -7.43 -8.17
CA TYR A 118 -1.42 -6.46 -9.15
C TYR A 118 -1.72 -7.13 -10.50
N ASN A 119 -0.83 -7.97 -11.01
CA ASN A 119 -1.02 -8.66 -12.29
C ASN A 119 -2.18 -9.67 -12.23
N GLU A 120 -2.37 -10.36 -11.11
CA GLU A 120 -3.54 -11.22 -10.90
C GLU A 120 -4.85 -10.43 -10.90
N GLN A 121 -4.88 -9.28 -10.21
CA GLN A 121 -6.03 -8.37 -10.22
C GLN A 121 -6.32 -7.86 -11.64
N GLN A 122 -5.30 -7.55 -12.44
CA GLN A 122 -5.49 -7.14 -13.85
C GLN A 122 -6.08 -8.28 -14.70
N LYS A 123 -5.61 -9.52 -14.54
CA LYS A 123 -6.18 -10.67 -15.24
C LYS A 123 -7.64 -10.90 -14.85
N GLN A 124 -7.96 -10.77 -13.56
CA GLN A 124 -9.34 -10.86 -13.08
C GLN A 124 -10.21 -9.75 -13.68
N ASP A 125 -9.75 -8.51 -13.68
CA ASP A 125 -10.47 -7.39 -14.28
C ASP A 125 -10.77 -7.65 -15.77
N GLN A 126 -9.79 -8.19 -16.51
CA GLN A 126 -9.96 -8.55 -17.91
C GLN A 126 -10.99 -9.67 -18.09
N MET A 127 -10.97 -10.71 -17.26
CA MET A 127 -11.92 -11.83 -17.32
C MET A 127 -13.35 -11.40 -16.97
N TYR A 128 -13.53 -10.57 -15.94
CA TYR A 128 -14.86 -10.21 -15.44
C TYR A 128 -15.47 -8.99 -16.11
N PHE A 129 -14.65 -8.04 -16.60
CA PHE A 129 -15.13 -6.77 -17.12
C PHE A 129 -14.69 -6.48 -18.56
N GLY A 130 -13.86 -7.34 -19.18
CA GLY A 130 -13.37 -7.13 -20.55
C GLY A 130 -12.52 -5.86 -20.71
N LYS A 131 -11.94 -5.36 -19.62
CA LYS A 131 -11.12 -4.15 -19.58
C LYS A 131 -9.62 -4.47 -19.66
#